data_AF-A0A7X7ZPR1-F1
#
_entry.id   AF-A0A7X7ZPR1-F1
#
_cell.length_a   1.000
_cell.length_b   1.000
_cell.length_c   1.000
_cell.angle_alpha   90.00
_cell.angle_beta   90.00
_cell.angle_gamma   90.00
#
_symmetry.space_group_name_H-M   'P 1'
#
loop_
_entity.id
_entity.type
_entity.pdbx_description
1 polymer ?
#
loop_
_entity_poly.entity_id
_entity_poly.type
_entity_poly.pdbx_seq_one_letter_code
_entity_poly.pdbx_strand_id
1 'polypeptide(L)'
;APTSLKPLVMSGLDREIEKARASKPASAFMKMNSLTDRDVIDKISEACEAGVHIVMIVRGICCIKAGVPGKTDGLVVRQIVGRFLEHARVYSFGVDADTIYLSSADMMTRNTERRVEIAYPVLDPICRKLVTTYMDLQLADNVKSRQLAADGTWEKIPIKADEPRIDAQAQLEVRACKRATEAADAQSASHKHRSPTSVERAAVRKAPSATRLKASFPTSVPNSKATGVEAPRRGRLQRALGLIGEGFKMLFGGQ
;
A
#
# COMPACT_ATOMS: atom_id res chain seq x y z
N ALA A 1 -4.89 -7.70 10.30
CA ALA A 1 -5.32 -7.29 11.65
C ALA A 1 -6.29 -8.33 12.19
N PRO A 2 -6.38 -8.53 13.52
CA PRO A 2 -5.73 -7.72 14.56
C PRO A 2 -4.27 -8.09 14.86
N THR A 3 -3.78 -9.24 14.38
CA THR A 3 -2.49 -9.76 14.82
C THR A 3 -1.28 -9.26 14.04
N SER A 4 -1.40 -9.03 12.72
CA SER A 4 -0.22 -8.85 11.85
C SER A 4 -0.05 -7.45 11.25
N LEU A 5 -1.12 -6.65 11.11
CA LEU A 5 -1.06 -5.41 10.34
C LEU A 5 -0.22 -4.31 11.02
N LYS A 6 -0.51 -4.03 12.29
CA LYS A 6 0.28 -3.05 13.06
C LYS A 6 1.74 -3.51 13.14
N PRO A 7 2.07 -4.76 13.53
CA PRO A 7 3.45 -5.25 13.48
C PRO A 7 4.12 -5.11 12.12
N LEU A 8 3.42 -5.40 11.01
CA LEU A 8 3.96 -5.26 9.66
C LEU A 8 4.42 -3.83 9.37
N VAL A 9 3.61 -2.84 9.71
CA VAL A 9 3.95 -1.43 9.50
C VAL A 9 5.06 -0.97 10.45
N MET A 10 5.01 -1.39 11.71
CA MET A 10 6.05 -1.08 12.70
C MET A 10 7.41 -1.65 12.25
N SER A 11 7.47 -2.92 11.84
CA SER A 11 8.70 -3.54 11.33
C SER A 11 9.19 -2.91 10.02
N GLY A 12 8.27 -2.46 9.15
CA GLY A 12 8.62 -1.69 7.97
C GLY A 12 9.34 -0.39 8.31
N LEU A 13 8.83 0.35 9.32
CA LEU A 13 9.48 1.58 9.82
C LEU A 13 10.78 1.28 10.56
N ASP A 14 10.84 0.22 11.38
CA ASP A 14 12.06 -0.19 12.10
C ASP A 14 13.20 -0.49 11.11
N ARG A 15 12.91 -1.16 10.00
CA ARG A 15 13.90 -1.40 8.93
C ARG A 15 14.45 -0.11 8.32
N GLU A 16 13.60 0.89 8.12
CA GLU A 16 14.03 2.18 7.58
C GLU A 16 14.80 3.01 8.64
N ILE A 17 14.41 2.91 9.92
CA ILE A 17 15.17 3.48 11.05
C ILE A 17 16.59 2.91 11.10
N GLU A 18 16.74 1.58 10.97
CA GLU A 18 18.05 0.93 10.95
C GLU A 18 18.92 1.43 9.79
N LYS A 19 18.33 1.58 8.59
CA LYS A 19 19.02 2.16 7.43
C LYS A 19 19.46 3.60 7.69
N ALA A 20 18.57 4.44 8.22
CA ALA A 20 18.87 5.85 8.47
C ALA A 20 19.97 6.04 9.52
N ARG A 21 19.94 5.26 10.61
CA ARG A 21 21.02 5.22 11.62
C ARG A 21 22.36 4.74 11.07
N ALA A 22 22.33 3.89 10.04
CA ALA A 22 23.51 3.47 9.30
C ALA A 22 23.92 4.45 8.18
N SER A 23 23.34 5.66 8.16
CA SER A 23 23.56 6.70 7.13
C SER A 23 23.24 6.22 5.71
N LYS A 24 22.33 5.27 5.55
CA LYS A 24 21.82 4.82 4.26
C LYS A 24 20.54 5.56 3.91
N PRO A 25 20.24 5.76 2.62
CA PRO A 25 18.96 6.30 2.18
C PRO A 25 17.80 5.48 2.75
N ALA A 26 16.86 6.17 3.40
CA ALA A 26 15.70 5.57 4.06
C ALA A 26 14.47 6.43 3.81
N SER A 27 13.39 5.79 3.36
CA SER A 27 12.14 6.50 3.08
C SER A 27 10.93 5.62 3.31
N ALA A 28 9.81 6.25 3.64
CA ALA A 28 8.51 5.59 3.68
C ALA A 28 7.44 6.45 3.02
N PHE A 29 6.47 5.79 2.41
CA PHE A 29 5.26 6.40 1.90
C PHE A 29 4.03 5.71 2.49
N MET A 30 3.09 6.49 3.00
CA MET A 30 1.85 5.95 3.59
C MET A 30 0.63 6.72 3.09
N LYS A 31 -0.27 6.02 2.41
CA LYS A 31 -1.58 6.55 2.00
C LYS A 31 -2.66 5.88 2.82
N MET A 32 -3.53 6.67 3.44
CA MET A 32 -4.69 6.16 4.18
C MET A 32 -5.79 7.21 4.31
N ASN A 33 -6.94 6.82 4.85
CA ASN A 33 -8.03 7.76 5.09
C ASN A 33 -7.89 8.43 6.45
N SER A 34 -7.46 7.69 7.47
CA SER A 34 -7.29 8.23 8.81
C SER A 34 -6.08 7.66 9.53
N LEU A 35 -5.40 8.50 10.31
CA LEU A 35 -4.30 8.17 11.19
C LEU A 35 -4.62 8.66 12.61
N THR A 36 -4.93 7.73 13.52
CA THR A 36 -5.26 8.01 14.93
C THR A 36 -4.62 7.03 15.91
N ASP A 37 -3.96 5.97 15.44
CA ASP A 37 -3.31 4.97 16.28
C ASP A 37 -2.03 5.54 16.91
N ARG A 38 -1.98 5.56 18.25
CA ARG A 38 -0.89 6.23 18.99
C ARG A 38 0.47 5.57 18.76
N ASP A 39 0.53 4.24 18.79
CA ASP A 39 1.79 3.50 18.64
C ASP A 39 2.41 3.76 17.26
N VAL A 40 1.56 3.82 16.23
CA VAL A 40 1.99 4.10 14.86
C VAL A 40 2.46 5.55 14.72
N ILE A 41 1.77 6.51 15.34
CA ILE A 41 2.18 7.92 15.36
C ILE A 41 3.54 8.10 16.04
N ASP A 42 3.73 7.47 17.20
CA ASP A 42 5.00 7.55 17.93
C ASP A 42 6.15 6.90 17.14
N LYS A 43 5.88 5.80 16.42
CA LYS A 43 6.87 5.17 15.53
C LYS A 43 7.21 6.03 14.31
N ILE A 44 6.25 6.74 13.73
CA ILE A 44 6.52 7.69 12.63
C ILE A 44 7.43 8.84 13.13
N SER A 45 7.18 9.35 14.34
CA SER A 45 8.07 10.34 14.98
C SER A 45 9.48 9.76 15.17
N GLU A 46 9.60 8.57 15.75
CA GLU A 46 10.91 7.90 15.93
C GLU A 46 11.66 7.73 14.59
N ALA A 47 10.94 7.37 13.52
CA ALA A 47 11.52 7.23 12.20
C ALA A 47 12.04 8.57 11.65
N CYS A 48 11.28 9.65 11.81
CA CYS A 48 11.74 10.99 11.42
C CYS A 48 12.96 11.44 12.25
N GLU A 49 12.96 11.18 13.56
CA GLU A 49 14.09 11.45 14.48
C GLU A 49 15.36 10.70 14.06
N ALA A 50 15.22 9.49 13.53
CA ALA A 50 16.33 8.69 13.01
C ALA A 50 16.85 9.17 11.64
N GLY A 51 16.16 10.10 10.98
CA GLY A 51 16.51 10.61 9.65
C GLY A 51 15.76 9.95 8.49
N VAL A 52 14.67 9.21 8.75
CA VAL A 52 13.83 8.65 7.68
C VAL A 52 12.96 9.75 7.07
N HIS A 53 12.96 9.87 5.75
CA HIS A 53 12.05 10.76 5.03
C HIS A 53 10.69 10.07 4.83
N ILE A 54 9.62 10.66 5.38
CA ILE A 54 8.28 10.06 5.33
C ILE A 54 7.33 11.01 4.62
N VAL A 55 6.66 10.50 3.59
CA VAL A 55 5.57 11.22 2.91
C VAL A 55 4.26 10.48 3.13
N MET A 56 3.25 11.19 3.62
CA MET A 56 1.92 10.62 3.82
C MET A 56 0.87 11.32 2.98
N ILE A 57 -0.12 10.57 2.52
CA ILE A 57 -1.37 11.11 1.98
C ILE A 57 -2.49 10.66 2.91
N VAL A 58 -3.03 11.60 3.69
CA VAL A 58 -4.13 11.35 4.63
C VAL A 58 -5.32 12.22 4.25
N ARG A 59 -6.40 11.58 3.79
CA ARG A 59 -7.58 12.30 3.29
C ARG A 59 -8.48 12.84 4.42
N GLY A 60 -8.62 12.09 5.51
CA GLY A 60 -9.55 12.35 6.61
C GLY A 60 -8.84 12.78 7.88
N ILE A 61 -9.07 12.06 8.98
CA ILE A 61 -8.57 12.43 10.31
C ILE A 61 -7.06 12.16 10.39
N CYS A 62 -6.28 13.15 10.80
CA CYS A 62 -4.84 13.02 10.98
C CYS A 62 -4.45 13.59 12.36
N CYS A 63 -3.95 12.74 13.25
CA CYS A 63 -3.62 13.13 14.63
C CYS A 63 -2.12 13.43 14.85
N ILE A 64 -1.28 13.30 13.83
CA ILE A 64 0.14 13.67 13.90
C ILE A 64 0.34 15.11 13.42
N LYS A 65 1.28 15.83 14.04
CA LYS A 65 1.73 17.16 13.58
C LYS A 65 2.99 17.01 12.73
N ALA A 66 3.01 17.64 11.56
CA ALA A 66 4.18 17.69 10.69
C ALA A 66 5.10 18.85 11.10
N GLY A 67 6.42 18.73 10.85
CA GLY A 67 7.37 19.82 11.05
C GLY A 67 7.60 20.23 12.51
N VAL A 68 7.41 19.31 13.46
CA VAL A 68 7.80 19.54 14.86
C VAL A 68 9.32 19.36 14.98
N PRO A 69 10.08 20.39 15.40
CA PRO A 69 11.53 20.33 15.48
C PRO A 69 12.03 19.16 16.33
N GLY A 70 12.98 18.41 15.78
CA GLY A 70 13.59 17.23 16.38
C GLY A 70 12.63 16.05 16.55
N LYS A 71 11.46 16.05 15.92
CA LYS A 71 10.42 15.00 16.05
C LYS A 71 9.83 14.58 14.72
N THR A 72 9.36 15.53 13.92
CA THR A 72 8.67 15.24 12.64
C THR A 72 9.18 16.13 11.50
N ASP A 73 10.44 16.54 11.55
CA ASP A 73 11.08 17.35 10.49
C ASP A 73 11.12 16.62 9.15
N GLY A 74 11.34 15.30 9.17
CA GLY A 74 11.34 14.43 7.99
C GLY A 74 9.95 14.09 7.45
N LEU A 75 8.88 14.62 8.05
CA LEU A 75 7.50 14.25 7.74
C LEU A 75 6.82 15.30 6.85
N VAL A 76 6.38 14.85 5.67
CA VAL A 76 5.49 15.61 4.79
C VAL A 76 4.12 14.94 4.77
N VAL A 77 3.06 15.66 5.12
CA VAL A 77 1.69 15.13 5.06
C VAL A 77 0.88 15.94 4.04
N ARG A 78 0.32 15.23 3.07
CA ARG A 78 -0.59 15.77 2.05
C ARG A 78 -2.02 15.29 2.28
N GLN A 79 -2.97 16.11 1.87
CA GLN A 79 -4.39 15.79 1.81
C GLN A 79 -4.90 16.08 0.41
N ILE A 80 -5.53 15.09 -0.22
CA ILE A 80 -6.16 15.25 -1.54
C ILE A 80 -7.67 15.05 -1.35
N VAL A 81 -8.43 16.11 -1.64
CA VAL A 81 -9.89 16.10 -1.64
C VAL A 81 -10.37 16.64 -2.98
N GLY A 82 -10.97 15.77 -3.78
CA GLY A 82 -11.48 16.08 -5.11
C GLY A 82 -12.88 15.51 -5.33
N ARG A 83 -13.19 15.22 -6.59
CA ARG A 83 -14.47 14.62 -6.99
C ARG A 83 -14.62 13.20 -6.45
N PHE A 84 -13.54 12.42 -6.49
CA PHE A 84 -13.52 11.04 -6.01
C PHE A 84 -13.01 10.95 -4.58
N LEU A 85 -13.54 9.96 -3.86
CA LEU A 85 -13.08 9.63 -2.53
C LEU A 85 -11.74 8.90 -2.62
N GLU A 86 -10.67 9.52 -2.13
CA GLU A 86 -9.42 8.79 -1.89
C GLU A 86 -9.69 7.74 -0.80
N HIS A 87 -9.76 6.47 -1.20
CA HIS A 87 -10.09 5.34 -0.32
C HIS A 87 -9.04 4.21 -0.38
N ALA A 88 -8.11 4.26 -1.34
CA ALA A 88 -7.00 3.32 -1.38
C ALA A 88 -6.07 3.52 -0.17
N ARG A 89 -5.64 2.42 0.46
CA ARG A 89 -4.56 2.45 1.46
C ARG A 89 -3.32 1.75 0.92
N VAL A 90 -2.20 2.43 1.06
CA VAL A 90 -0.89 1.98 0.55
C VAL A 90 0.14 2.20 1.65
N TYR A 91 0.93 1.18 1.96
CA TYR A 91 2.07 1.28 2.86
C TYR A 91 3.31 0.85 2.10
N SER A 92 4.26 1.76 1.94
CA SER A 92 5.46 1.56 1.14
C SER A 92 6.69 1.95 1.94
N PHE A 93 7.74 1.13 1.84
CA PHE A 93 8.97 1.30 2.62
C PHE A 93 10.19 1.12 1.71
N GLY A 94 11.25 1.85 2.01
CA GLY A 94 12.48 1.88 1.22
C GLY A 94 12.48 2.96 0.14
N VAL A 95 13.67 3.31 -0.32
CA VAL A 95 13.86 4.15 -1.51
C VAL A 95 13.29 3.41 -2.73
N ASP A 96 12.71 4.17 -3.66
CA ASP A 96 12.05 3.67 -4.87
C ASP A 96 10.89 2.68 -4.60
N ALA A 97 10.29 2.76 -3.41
CA ALA A 97 9.20 1.88 -3.01
C ALA A 97 9.57 0.38 -3.12
N ASP A 98 10.74 0.02 -2.57
CA ASP A 98 11.26 -1.35 -2.47
C ASP A 98 10.16 -2.36 -2.09
N THR A 99 9.45 -2.09 -1.00
CA THR A 99 8.33 -2.90 -0.53
C THR A 99 7.03 -2.10 -0.57
N ILE A 100 5.96 -2.64 -1.17
CA ILE A 100 4.64 -2.03 -1.22
C ILE A 100 3.58 -3.00 -0.73
N TYR A 101 2.69 -2.52 0.13
CA TYR A 101 1.49 -3.20 0.58
C TYR A 101 0.25 -2.39 0.22
N LEU A 102 -0.78 -3.07 -0.28
CA LEU A 102 -2.13 -2.53 -0.38
C LEU A 102 -2.97 -3.08 0.76
N SER A 103 -3.83 -2.25 1.34
CA SER A 103 -4.54 -2.57 2.58
C SER A 103 -6.01 -2.18 2.54
N SER A 104 -6.84 -2.93 3.28
CA SER A 104 -8.23 -2.55 3.61
C SER A 104 -8.29 -1.56 4.78
N ALA A 105 -7.29 -1.59 5.66
CA ALA A 105 -7.27 -0.87 6.91
C ALA A 105 -6.50 0.45 6.87
N ASP A 106 -7.05 1.40 7.62
CA ASP A 106 -6.42 2.63 8.09
C ASP A 106 -5.63 2.38 9.39
N MET A 107 -4.80 3.35 9.79
CA MET A 107 -4.06 3.33 11.05
C MET A 107 -4.88 3.96 12.18
N MET A 108 -5.98 3.29 12.53
CA MET A 108 -6.80 3.59 13.70
C MET A 108 -6.84 2.38 14.63
N THR A 109 -6.82 2.58 15.95
CA THR A 109 -6.85 1.50 16.96
C THR A 109 -7.95 0.46 16.70
N ARG A 110 -9.14 0.91 16.28
CA ARG A 110 -10.24 -0.01 15.95
C ARG A 110 -9.93 -0.91 14.75
N ASN A 111 -9.18 -0.43 13.76
CA ASN A 111 -8.80 -1.20 12.58
C ASN A 111 -7.61 -2.12 12.88
N THR A 112 -6.63 -1.62 13.63
CA THR A 112 -5.40 -2.35 13.94
C THR A 112 -5.62 -3.45 14.98
N GLU A 113 -6.55 -3.28 15.93
CA GLU A 113 -6.69 -4.18 17.08
C GLU A 113 -8.05 -4.89 17.18
N ARG A 114 -9.11 -4.34 16.59
CA ARG A 114 -10.48 -4.85 16.81
C ARG A 114 -11.16 -5.39 15.54
N ARG A 115 -10.59 -5.15 14.36
CA ARG A 115 -11.19 -5.56 13.08
C ARG A 115 -10.33 -6.60 12.38
N VAL A 116 -11.01 -7.45 11.61
CA VAL A 116 -10.37 -8.31 10.63
C VAL A 116 -10.07 -7.46 9.39
N GLU A 117 -8.79 -7.28 9.11
CA GLU A 117 -8.30 -6.43 8.02
C GLU A 117 -7.15 -7.13 7.33
N ILE A 118 -7.00 -6.90 6.03
CA ILE A 118 -5.97 -7.50 5.21
C ILE A 118 -5.03 -6.43 4.65
N ALA A 119 -3.74 -6.74 4.65
CA ALA A 119 -2.76 -6.08 3.81
C ALA A 119 -2.01 -7.16 3.04
N TYR A 120 -1.73 -6.90 1.76
CA TYR A 120 -1.05 -7.85 0.89
C TYR A 120 0.09 -7.16 0.13
N PRO A 121 1.23 -7.84 -0.06
CA PRO A 121 2.36 -7.28 -0.78
C PRO A 121 2.08 -7.25 -2.28
N VAL A 122 2.61 -6.23 -2.95
CA VAL A 122 2.61 -6.13 -4.42
C VAL A 122 3.93 -6.70 -4.95
N LEU A 123 3.93 -8.00 -5.23
CA LEU A 123 5.14 -8.73 -5.65
C LEU A 123 5.41 -8.63 -7.16
N ASP A 124 4.35 -8.56 -7.97
CA ASP A 124 4.48 -8.48 -9.42
C ASP A 124 5.07 -7.12 -9.84
N PRO A 125 6.16 -7.09 -10.63
CA PRO A 125 6.86 -5.85 -10.98
C PRO A 125 6.01 -4.91 -11.82
N ILE A 126 5.09 -5.42 -12.65
CA ILE A 126 4.19 -4.60 -13.48
C ILE A 126 3.17 -3.91 -12.57
N CYS A 127 2.55 -4.65 -11.66
CA CYS A 127 1.65 -4.11 -10.64
C CYS A 127 2.36 -3.08 -9.75
N ARG A 128 3.59 -3.37 -9.32
CA ARG A 128 4.38 -2.45 -8.49
C ARG A 128 4.67 -1.15 -9.24
N LYS A 129 5.02 -1.23 -10.53
CA LYS A 129 5.23 -0.04 -11.38
C LYS A 129 3.93 0.75 -11.57
N LEU A 130 2.79 0.07 -11.69
CA LEU A 130 1.49 0.72 -11.79
C LEU A 130 1.14 1.49 -10.52
N VAL A 131 1.31 0.88 -9.35
CA VAL A 131 1.01 1.50 -8.05
C VAL A 131 1.92 2.71 -7.81
N THR A 132 3.23 2.58 -8.05
CA THR A 132 4.18 3.69 -7.94
C THR A 132 3.82 4.84 -8.88
N THR A 133 3.44 4.54 -10.13
CA THR A 133 2.95 5.57 -11.07
C THR A 133 1.74 6.34 -10.54
N TYR A 134 0.83 5.68 -9.81
CA TYR A 134 -0.30 6.37 -9.17
C TYR A 134 0.14 7.19 -7.95
N MET A 135 1.05 6.65 -7.14
CA MET A 135 1.63 7.37 -6.00
C MET A 135 2.32 8.66 -6.46
N ASP A 136 3.18 8.58 -7.48
CA ASP A 136 3.93 9.71 -8.02
C ASP A 136 2.98 10.78 -8.55
N LEU A 137 1.95 10.39 -9.30
CA LEU A 137 0.94 11.32 -9.81
C LEU A 137 0.17 12.02 -8.68
N GLN A 138 -0.17 11.31 -7.61
CA GLN A 138 -0.85 11.89 -6.45
C GLN A 138 0.06 12.83 -5.65
N LEU A 139 1.35 12.52 -5.56
CA LEU A 139 2.34 13.39 -4.94
C LEU A 139 2.64 14.63 -5.78
N ALA A 140 2.55 14.52 -7.10
CA ALA A 140 2.69 15.64 -8.03
C ALA A 140 1.44 16.53 -8.10
N ASP A 141 0.30 16.12 -7.51
CA ASP A 141 -0.90 16.94 -7.48
C ASP A 141 -0.62 18.27 -6.77
N ASN A 142 -0.84 19.38 -7.48
CA ASN A 142 -0.70 20.74 -6.98
C ASN A 142 -2.02 21.54 -7.10
N VAL A 143 -3.09 20.94 -7.65
CA VAL A 143 -4.40 21.60 -7.84
C VAL A 143 -5.38 21.30 -6.71
N LYS A 144 -5.45 20.04 -6.25
CA LYS A 144 -6.37 19.56 -5.21
C LYS A 144 -5.67 19.25 -3.90
N SER A 145 -4.36 19.01 -3.98
CA SER A 145 -3.56 18.64 -2.83
C SER A 145 -3.30 19.84 -1.90
N ARG A 146 -3.29 19.55 -0.61
CA ARG A 146 -2.97 20.45 0.48
C ARG A 146 -1.90 19.83 1.34
N GLN A 147 -1.05 20.64 1.96
CA GLN A 147 -0.02 20.19 2.88
C GLN A 147 -0.40 20.56 4.32
N LEU A 148 -0.13 19.66 5.27
CA LEU A 148 -0.27 19.95 6.70
C LEU A 148 0.88 20.85 7.14
N ALA A 149 0.57 22.06 7.57
CA ALA A 149 1.52 23.00 8.16
C ALA A 149 1.80 22.66 9.63
N ALA A 150 2.90 23.20 10.18
CA ALA A 150 3.32 22.94 11.55
C ALA A 150 2.33 23.43 12.62
N ASP A 151 1.52 24.44 12.28
CA ASP A 151 0.44 24.94 13.13
C ASP A 151 -0.82 24.05 13.11
N GLY A 152 -0.84 23.01 12.26
CA GLY A 152 -1.94 22.07 12.10
C GLY A 152 -2.98 22.48 11.05
N THR A 153 -2.76 23.56 10.31
CA THR A 153 -3.64 23.98 9.21
C THR A 153 -3.31 23.27 7.89
N TRP A 154 -4.28 23.22 6.97
CA TRP A 154 -4.13 22.60 5.65
C TRP A 154 -4.01 23.65 4.55
N GLU A 155 -2.79 23.87 4.10
CA GLU A 155 -2.45 24.90 3.12
C GLU A 155 -2.46 24.35 1.69
N LYS A 156 -2.86 25.17 0.72
CA LYS A 156 -2.73 24.79 -0.69
C LYS A 156 -1.25 24.76 -1.06
N ILE A 157 -0.87 23.82 -1.92
CA ILE A 157 0.47 23.84 -2.50
C ILE A 157 0.58 25.04 -3.45
N PRO A 158 1.57 25.93 -3.27
CA PRO A 158 1.82 27.01 -4.20
C PRO A 158 2.17 26.47 -5.58
N ILE A 159 1.52 26.99 -6.62
CA ILE A 159 1.81 26.65 -8.02
C ILE A 159 2.53 27.85 -8.62
N LYS A 160 3.75 27.65 -9.13
CA LYS A 160 4.50 28.71 -9.82
C LYS A 160 3.92 28.97 -11.21
N ALA A 161 4.15 30.15 -11.77
CA ALA A 161 3.57 30.55 -13.06
C ALA A 161 4.01 29.67 -14.23
N ASP A 162 5.21 29.09 -14.14
CA ASP A 162 5.83 28.19 -15.10
C ASP A 162 5.57 26.69 -14.83
N GLU A 163 4.89 26.37 -13.73
CA GLU A 163 4.66 24.99 -13.33
C GLU A 163 3.33 24.45 -13.91
N PRO A 164 3.34 23.23 -14.50
CA PRO A 164 2.11 22.63 -14.97
C PRO A 164 1.14 22.38 -13.82
N ARG A 165 -0.15 22.63 -14.09
CA ARG A 165 -1.22 22.31 -13.15
C ARG A 165 -1.54 20.83 -13.23
N ILE A 166 -1.35 20.12 -12.13
CA ILE A 166 -1.57 18.68 -12.02
C ILE A 166 -2.75 18.43 -11.07
N ASP A 167 -3.86 17.97 -11.65
CA ASP A 167 -4.98 17.36 -10.92
C ASP A 167 -4.91 15.84 -11.14
N ALA A 168 -4.53 15.10 -10.09
CA ALA A 168 -4.30 13.68 -10.17
C ALA A 168 -5.57 12.90 -10.54
N GLN A 169 -6.72 13.31 -10.00
CA GLN A 169 -7.99 12.63 -10.25
C GLN A 169 -8.45 12.82 -11.70
N ALA A 170 -8.34 14.04 -12.22
CA ALA A 170 -8.67 14.32 -13.62
C ALA A 170 -7.78 13.52 -14.60
N GLN A 171 -6.46 13.46 -14.33
CA GLN A 171 -5.55 12.67 -15.17
C GLN A 171 -5.83 11.16 -15.09
N LEU A 172 -6.17 10.64 -13.91
CA LEU A 172 -6.56 9.24 -13.74
C LEU A 172 -7.88 8.91 -14.45
N GLU A 173 -8.85 9.82 -14.43
CA GLU A 173 -10.12 9.70 -15.17
C GLU A 173 -9.85 9.57 -16.67
N VAL A 174 -9.02 10.45 -17.25
CA VAL A 174 -8.63 10.37 -18.67
C VAL A 174 -7.94 9.05 -19.00
N ARG A 175 -6.99 8.59 -18.16
CA ARG A 175 -6.31 7.31 -18.35
C ARG A 175 -7.27 6.12 -18.29
N ALA A 176 -8.25 6.16 -17.39
CA ALA A 176 -9.25 5.10 -17.24
C ALA A 176 -10.17 5.04 -18.48
N CYS A 177 -10.65 6.19 -18.97
CA CYS A 177 -11.44 6.26 -20.20
C CYS A 177 -10.67 5.69 -21.40
N LYS A 178 -9.41 6.10 -21.59
CA LYS A 178 -8.57 5.60 -22.69
C LYS A 178 -8.42 4.07 -22.64
N ARG A 179 -8.09 3.52 -21.45
CA ARG A 179 -7.97 2.06 -21.26
C ARG A 179 -9.27 1.32 -21.53
N ALA A 180 -10.41 1.90 -21.16
CA ALA A 180 -11.72 1.31 -21.43
C ALA A 180 -12.01 1.24 -22.94
N THR A 181 -11.69 2.30 -23.70
CA THR A 181 -11.82 2.32 -25.16
C THR A 181 -10.91 1.28 -25.82
N GLU A 182 -9.62 1.25 -25.46
CA GLU A 182 -8.66 0.29 -26.01
C GLU A 182 -9.06 -1.17 -25.73
N ALA A 183 -9.60 -1.45 -24.54
CA ALA A 183 -10.10 -2.77 -24.20
C ALA A 183 -11.35 -3.16 -25.02
N ALA A 184 -12.27 -2.22 -25.27
CA ALA A 184 -13.44 -2.46 -26.11
C ALA A 184 -13.05 -2.71 -27.57
N ASP A 185 -12.12 -1.94 -28.10
CA ASP A 185 -11.60 -2.10 -29.46
C ASP A 185 -10.92 -3.47 -29.64
N ALA A 186 -10.07 -3.87 -28.68
CA ALA A 186 -9.40 -5.17 -28.69
C ALA A 186 -10.39 -6.35 -28.62
N GLN A 187 -11.45 -6.22 -27.82
CA GLN A 187 -12.52 -7.23 -27.75
C GLN A 187 -13.29 -7.32 -29.08
N SER A 188 -13.60 -6.19 -29.70
CA SER A 188 -14.30 -6.15 -30.99
C SER A 188 -13.47 -6.76 -32.13
N ALA A 189 -12.14 -6.54 -32.14
CA ALA A 189 -11.21 -7.12 -33.10
C ALA A 189 -11.07 -8.64 -32.93
N SER A 190 -10.99 -9.12 -31.68
CA SER A 190 -10.98 -10.55 -31.35
C SER A 190 -12.27 -11.26 -31.76
N HIS A 191 -13.43 -10.60 -31.60
CA HIS A 191 -14.73 -11.16 -32.01
C HIS A 191 -14.88 -11.26 -33.54
N LYS A 192 -14.32 -10.30 -34.30
CA LYS A 192 -14.31 -10.35 -35.77
C LYS A 192 -13.40 -11.45 -36.35
N HIS A 193 -12.42 -11.94 -35.58
CA HIS A 193 -11.49 -12.99 -36.02
C HIS A 193 -11.92 -14.41 -35.67
N ARG A 194 -13.01 -14.59 -34.90
CA ARG A 194 -13.68 -15.89 -34.71
C ARG A 194 -14.78 -16.05 -35.76
N SER A 195 -14.43 -16.52 -36.95
CA SER A 195 -15.41 -17.06 -37.90
C SER A 195 -16.17 -18.24 -37.27
N PRO A 196 -17.47 -18.45 -37.56
CA PRO A 196 -18.19 -19.59 -37.02
C PRO A 196 -17.68 -20.86 -37.70
N THR A 197 -16.89 -21.67 -36.99
CA THR A 197 -16.80 -23.10 -37.34
C THR A 197 -18.19 -23.69 -37.22
N SER A 198 -18.74 -24.11 -38.35
CA SER A 198 -20.01 -24.78 -38.53
C SER A 198 -20.24 -25.83 -37.44
N VAL A 199 -21.21 -25.57 -36.56
CA VAL A 199 -21.72 -26.58 -35.63
C VAL A 199 -22.57 -27.54 -36.45
N GLU A 200 -21.99 -28.69 -36.78
CA GLU A 200 -22.76 -29.83 -37.27
C GLU A 200 -23.76 -30.24 -36.18
N ARG A 201 -25.05 -30.22 -36.53
CA ARG A 201 -26.16 -30.59 -35.64
C ARG A 201 -26.06 -32.08 -35.27
N ALA A 202 -25.42 -32.39 -34.14
CA ALA A 202 -25.55 -33.70 -33.54
C ALA A 202 -26.99 -33.91 -33.03
N ALA A 203 -27.64 -34.94 -33.56
CA ALA A 203 -29.02 -35.30 -33.27
C ALA A 203 -29.27 -35.55 -31.76
N VAL A 204 -30.40 -35.05 -31.28
CA VAL A 204 -30.93 -35.23 -29.94
C VAL A 204 -31.11 -36.73 -29.65
N ARG A 205 -30.34 -37.27 -28.68
CA ARG A 205 -30.66 -38.56 -28.03
C ARG A 205 -31.49 -38.29 -26.77
N LYS A 206 -32.66 -38.92 -26.70
CA LYS A 206 -33.59 -38.89 -25.54
C LYS A 206 -32.89 -39.36 -24.26
N ALA A 207 -33.08 -38.62 -23.17
CA ALA A 207 -32.66 -38.99 -21.82
C ALA A 207 -33.56 -40.10 -21.24
N PRO A 208 -33.02 -41.03 -20.41
CA PRO A 208 -33.84 -41.90 -19.60
C PRO A 208 -34.29 -41.20 -18.30
N SER A 209 -35.44 -41.66 -17.82
CA SER A 209 -36.20 -41.22 -16.64
C SER A 209 -35.38 -41.14 -15.34
N ALA A 210 -35.61 -40.09 -14.56
CA ALA A 210 -35.00 -39.84 -13.27
C ALA A 210 -35.51 -40.83 -12.20
N THR A 211 -34.60 -41.59 -11.60
CA THR A 211 -34.87 -42.36 -10.37
C THR A 211 -34.44 -41.52 -9.17
N ARG A 212 -35.38 -41.28 -8.26
CA ARG A 212 -35.25 -40.43 -7.06
C ARG A 212 -34.39 -41.11 -5.99
N LEU A 213 -33.13 -40.70 -5.85
CA LEU A 213 -32.29 -41.05 -4.71
C LEU A 213 -32.50 -40.05 -3.57
N LYS A 214 -33.02 -40.53 -2.44
CA LYS A 214 -33.06 -39.80 -1.16
C LYS A 214 -31.65 -39.79 -0.57
N ALA A 215 -31.04 -38.62 -0.40
CA ALA A 215 -29.83 -38.48 0.39
C ALA A 215 -30.20 -38.19 1.86
N SER A 216 -29.94 -39.16 2.73
CA SER A 216 -29.90 -39.00 4.19
C SER A 216 -28.56 -38.40 4.60
N PHE A 217 -28.56 -37.29 5.35
CA PHE A 217 -27.35 -36.73 5.95
C PHE A 217 -27.01 -37.47 7.25
N PRO A 218 -25.78 -37.99 7.41
CA PRO A 218 -25.29 -38.40 8.73
C PRO A 218 -24.70 -37.20 9.48
N THR A 219 -25.31 -36.88 10.63
CA THR A 219 -24.70 -36.05 11.67
C THR A 219 -23.66 -36.86 12.43
N SER A 220 -22.37 -36.52 12.29
CA SER A 220 -21.38 -36.85 13.31
C SER A 220 -20.22 -35.85 13.27
N VAL A 221 -19.96 -35.24 14.42
CA VAL A 221 -18.82 -34.36 14.69
C VAL A 221 -17.76 -35.22 15.39
N PRO A 222 -16.51 -35.31 14.90
CA PRO A 222 -15.45 -35.94 15.67
C PRO A 222 -14.84 -34.92 16.64
N ASN A 223 -14.91 -35.26 17.92
CA ASN A 223 -14.21 -34.61 19.02
C ASN A 223 -12.72 -34.95 18.93
N SER A 224 -11.82 -33.96 18.80
CA SER A 224 -10.37 -34.18 18.89
C SER A 224 -9.81 -33.51 20.15
N LYS A 225 -9.28 -34.37 21.04
CA LYS A 225 -8.64 -34.01 22.29
C LYS A 225 -7.30 -33.32 22.03
N ALA A 226 -7.04 -32.31 22.86
CA ALA A 226 -5.77 -31.63 22.99
C ALA A 226 -4.60 -32.60 23.23
N THR A 227 -3.51 -32.40 22.51
CA THR A 227 -2.18 -32.89 22.86
C THR A 227 -1.23 -31.69 22.83
N GLY A 228 -0.49 -31.52 23.92
CA GLY A 228 0.36 -30.37 24.17
C GLY A 228 1.55 -30.31 23.22
N VAL A 229 1.92 -29.08 22.86
CA VAL A 229 3.17 -28.79 22.18
C VAL A 229 4.03 -27.96 23.12
N GLU A 230 5.12 -28.58 23.56
CA GLU A 230 6.20 -28.00 24.36
C GLU A 230 6.93 -26.89 23.59
N ALA A 231 7.22 -25.79 24.28
CA ALA A 231 8.00 -24.67 23.75
C ALA A 231 9.51 -24.98 23.78
N PRO A 232 10.27 -24.70 22.71
CA PRO A 232 11.73 -24.79 22.77
C PRO A 232 12.35 -23.52 23.38
N ARG A 233 13.37 -23.78 24.20
CA ARG A 233 14.09 -22.88 25.09
C ARG A 233 14.97 -21.86 24.36
N ARG A 234 15.16 -20.70 25.00
CA ARG A 234 16.17 -19.68 24.67
C ARG A 234 17.59 -20.27 24.76
N GLY A 235 18.35 -20.14 23.67
CA GLY A 235 19.80 -20.37 23.59
C GLY A 235 20.49 -19.14 22.99
N ARG A 236 21.65 -18.80 23.55
CA ARG A 236 22.35 -17.52 23.48
C ARG A 236 23.65 -17.70 22.67
N LEU A 237 24.21 -16.57 22.21
CA LEU A 237 25.62 -16.29 21.83
C LEU A 237 26.11 -16.41 20.37
N GLN A 238 26.39 -15.21 19.82
CA GLN A 238 27.70 -14.67 19.39
C GLN A 238 28.28 -14.90 17.97
N ARG A 239 28.54 -13.72 17.35
CA ARG A 239 29.76 -13.19 16.68
C ARG A 239 30.20 -13.71 15.30
N ALA A 240 30.24 -12.77 14.34
CA ALA A 240 31.37 -12.42 13.45
C ALA A 240 30.88 -11.24 12.55
N LEU A 241 31.34 -9.98 12.61
CA LEU A 241 32.64 -9.33 12.34
C LEU A 241 33.21 -9.51 10.91
N GLY A 242 33.35 -8.38 10.21
CA GLY A 242 34.17 -8.14 9.00
C GLY A 242 33.36 -7.97 7.71
N LEU A 243 33.60 -7.06 6.77
CA LEU A 243 34.63 -6.03 6.52
C LEU A 243 34.12 -5.14 5.34
N ILE A 244 34.38 -3.83 5.42
CA ILE A 244 34.88 -2.88 4.39
C ILE A 244 34.34 -2.90 2.94
N GLY A 245 34.01 -1.70 2.42
CA GLY A 245 34.07 -1.36 0.98
C GLY A 245 33.15 -0.19 0.59
N GLU A 246 33.53 1.07 0.89
CA GLU A 246 33.95 2.10 -0.10
C GLU A 246 33.14 2.19 -1.40
N GLY A 247 32.52 3.35 -1.64
CA GLY A 247 31.90 3.68 -2.92
C GLY A 247 31.04 4.96 -2.94
N PHE A 248 31.31 5.93 -2.06
CA PHE A 248 30.66 7.25 -2.07
C PHE A 248 31.44 8.18 -3.02
N LYS A 249 30.94 8.37 -4.24
CA LYS A 249 31.41 9.42 -5.16
C LYS A 249 30.31 9.76 -6.18
N MET A 250 29.53 10.80 -5.88
CA MET A 250 29.30 11.97 -6.75
C MET A 250 28.16 12.80 -6.17
N LEU A 251 28.33 14.13 -6.22
CA LEU A 251 27.43 15.20 -5.75
C LEU A 251 27.56 15.40 -4.23
N PHE A 252 28.38 16.30 -3.70
CA PHE A 252 28.54 17.71 -4.05
C PHE A 252 29.89 18.24 -3.57
N GLY A 253 30.60 18.98 -4.42
CA GLY A 253 31.79 19.74 -4.05
C GLY A 253 32.15 20.76 -5.14
N GLY A 254 32.06 22.05 -4.80
CA GLY A 254 32.45 23.23 -5.59
C GLY A 254 31.26 23.86 -6.31
N GLN A 255 30.83 25.10 -6.03
CA GLN A 255 31.47 26.28 -5.42
C GLN A 255 30.55 26.97 -4.41
#